data_AF-A0A103XPF0-F1
#
_entry.id   AF-A0A103XPF0-F1
#
_cell.length_a   1.000
_cell.length_b   1.000
_cell.length_c   1.000
_cell.angle_alpha   90.00
_cell.angle_beta   90.00
_cell.angle_gamma   90.00
#
_symmetry.space_group_name_H-M   'P 1'
#
loop_
_entity.id
_entity.type
_entity.pdbx_description
1 polymer ?
#
loop_
_entity_poly.entity_id
_entity_poly.type
_entity_poly.pdbx_seq_one_letter_code
_entity_poly.pdbx_strand_id
1 'polypeptide(L)'
;MPLREVREKISQILYNGESIGKARLDGGKANLLVGHNLDSKLDCLLMSYPDQLLRDTATYPPLMKTNFASHSLKYLTKAYLGYDIRLGTYDTFQDCVSVMRLYKRMRAQEHQEGKTGTSYSHDTKWNRNMADQTSQDLENMSPDELFQISKSNYQCWCLDSRPHDPIRDWSL
;
A
#
# COMPACT_ATOMS: atom_id res chain seq x y z
N MET A 1 -23.50 -0.82 -18.88
CA MET A 1 -22.12 -0.96 -19.41
C MET A 1 -21.67 -2.39 -19.13
N PRO A 2 -21.21 -3.15 -20.14
CA PRO A 2 -20.66 -4.49 -19.95
C PRO A 2 -19.44 -4.49 -19.01
N LEU A 3 -19.25 -5.56 -18.24
CA LEU A 3 -18.16 -5.71 -17.26
C LEU A 3 -16.78 -5.51 -17.92
N ARG A 4 -16.61 -6.02 -19.14
CA ARG A 4 -15.38 -5.88 -19.92
C ARG A 4 -15.02 -4.42 -20.18
N GLU A 5 -15.99 -3.60 -20.60
CA GLU A 5 -15.76 -2.18 -20.87
C GLU A 5 -15.44 -1.40 -19.59
N VAL A 6 -16.10 -1.74 -18.48
CA VAL A 6 -15.80 -1.16 -17.16
C VAL A 6 -14.36 -1.47 -16.77
N ARG A 7 -13.97 -2.74 -16.87
CA ARG A 7 -12.60 -3.18 -16.57
C ARG A 7 -11.57 -2.47 -17.44
N GLU A 8 -11.79 -2.38 -18.75
CA GLU A 8 -10.88 -1.69 -19.67
C GLU A 8 -10.71 -0.21 -19.30
N LYS A 9 -11.80 0.50 -18.98
CA LYS A 9 -11.74 1.90 -18.53
C LYS A 9 -11.01 2.05 -17.21
N ILE A 10 -11.28 1.19 -16.22
CA ILE A 10 -10.61 1.24 -14.93
C ILE A 10 -9.11 0.94 -15.11
N SER A 11 -8.75 -0.08 -15.89
CA SER A 11 -7.35 -0.40 -16.17
C SER A 11 -6.62 0.76 -16.86
N GLN A 12 -7.25 1.44 -17.82
CA GLN A 12 -6.66 2.63 -18.46
C GLN A 12 -6.37 3.74 -17.45
N ILE A 13 -7.31 4.01 -16.53
CA ILE A 13 -7.13 5.01 -15.48
C ILE A 13 -6.03 4.58 -14.51
N LEU A 14 -6.02 3.32 -14.06
CA LEU A 14 -5.05 2.84 -13.07
C LEU A 14 -3.64 2.80 -13.64
N TYR A 15 -3.43 2.23 -14.82
CA TYR A 15 -2.08 2.11 -15.39
C TYR A 15 -1.57 3.40 -16.02
N ASN A 16 -2.44 4.36 -16.37
CA ASN A 16 -2.04 5.68 -16.86
C ASN A 16 -0.99 5.64 -18.00
N GLY A 17 -1.16 4.69 -18.93
CA GLY A 17 -0.25 4.47 -20.05
C GLY A 17 1.05 3.70 -19.73
N GLU A 18 1.28 3.29 -18.48
CA GLU A 18 2.39 2.40 -18.12
C GLU A 18 2.10 0.93 -18.45
N SER A 19 3.16 0.18 -18.72
CA SER A 19 3.05 -1.27 -18.87
C SER A 19 2.84 -1.94 -17.51
N ILE A 20 2.11 -3.06 -17.51
CA ILE A 20 1.85 -3.85 -16.29
C ILE A 20 3.16 -4.29 -15.62
N GLY A 21 4.17 -4.65 -16.42
CA GLY A 21 5.48 -5.06 -15.91
C GLY A 21 6.18 -3.94 -15.14
N LYS A 22 6.19 -2.72 -15.68
CA LYS A 22 6.80 -1.57 -15.03
C LYS A 22 6.03 -1.15 -13.77
N ALA A 23 4.70 -1.10 -13.84
CA ALA A 23 3.86 -0.83 -12.68
C ALA A 23 4.07 -1.82 -11.51
N ARG A 24 4.48 -3.06 -11.79
CA ARG A 24 4.82 -4.08 -10.78
C ARG A 24 6.22 -3.94 -10.20
N LEU A 25 7.16 -3.31 -10.90
CA LEU A 25 8.54 -3.17 -10.45
C LEU A 25 8.72 -1.91 -9.61
N ASP A 26 8.36 -0.75 -10.16
CA ASP A 26 8.60 0.56 -9.53
C ASP A 26 7.34 1.43 -9.44
N GLY A 27 6.19 0.93 -9.91
CA GLY A 27 4.94 1.69 -9.98
C GLY A 27 4.89 2.66 -11.17
N GLY A 28 6.02 3.27 -11.53
CA GLY A 28 6.13 4.22 -12.63
C GLY A 28 5.13 5.37 -12.50
N LYS A 29 4.39 5.65 -13.59
CA LYS A 29 3.29 6.63 -13.62
C LYS A 29 1.91 6.05 -13.29
N ALA A 30 1.82 4.78 -12.87
CA ALA A 30 0.55 4.18 -12.51
C ALA A 30 -0.03 4.82 -11.24
N ASN A 31 -1.35 4.89 -11.16
CA ASN A 31 -2.06 5.60 -10.11
C ASN A 31 -2.24 4.73 -8.85
N LEU A 32 -2.09 5.33 -7.67
CA LEU A 32 -2.47 4.64 -6.42
C LEU A 32 -3.99 4.42 -6.38
N LEU A 33 -4.41 3.19 -6.05
CA LEU A 33 -5.80 2.85 -5.82
C LEU A 33 -6.07 2.81 -4.32
N VAL A 34 -6.85 3.78 -3.85
CA VAL A 34 -7.24 3.92 -2.44
C VAL A 34 -8.66 3.41 -2.25
N GLY A 35 -8.88 2.58 -1.22
CA GLY A 35 -10.16 1.92 -1.00
C GLY A 35 -10.39 1.40 0.41
N HIS A 36 -11.50 0.67 0.56
CA HIS A 36 -11.84 -0.07 1.77
C HIS A 36 -12.35 -1.46 1.36
N ASN A 37 -11.62 -2.51 1.73
CA ASN A 37 -11.81 -3.89 1.25
C ASN A 37 -11.74 -3.99 -0.28
N LEU A 38 -10.61 -3.56 -0.84
CA LEU A 38 -10.37 -3.51 -2.28
C LEU A 38 -10.38 -4.90 -2.92
N ASP A 39 -9.90 -5.93 -2.22
CA ASP A 39 -9.83 -7.31 -2.73
C ASP A 39 -11.18 -7.77 -3.27
N SER A 40 -12.22 -7.65 -2.44
CA SER A 40 -13.61 -7.94 -2.81
C SER A 40 -14.07 -7.20 -4.06
N LYS A 41 -13.64 -5.94 -4.24
CA LYS A 41 -14.06 -5.10 -5.38
C LYS A 41 -13.32 -5.48 -6.65
N LEU A 42 -12.02 -5.76 -6.55
CA LEU A 42 -11.18 -6.19 -7.67
C LEU A 42 -11.58 -7.59 -8.15
N ASP A 43 -11.95 -8.49 -7.24
CA ASP A 43 -12.48 -9.83 -7.55
C ASP A 43 -13.77 -9.74 -8.36
N CYS A 44 -14.70 -8.87 -7.95
CA CYS A 44 -15.95 -8.63 -8.68
C CYS A 44 -15.70 -8.07 -10.10
N LEU A 45 -14.56 -7.41 -10.31
CA LEU A 45 -14.13 -6.86 -11.60
C LEU A 45 -13.22 -7.82 -12.40
N LEU A 46 -12.89 -8.99 -11.84
CA LEU A 46 -11.95 -9.97 -12.40
C LEU A 46 -10.64 -9.30 -12.84
N MET A 47 -10.07 -8.50 -11.95
CA MET A 47 -8.85 -7.75 -12.17
C MET A 47 -7.88 -7.90 -10.99
N SER A 48 -6.60 -7.74 -11.27
CA SER A 48 -5.54 -7.70 -10.25
C SER A 48 -4.75 -6.41 -10.44
N TYR A 49 -4.34 -5.81 -9.32
CA TYR A 49 -3.54 -4.60 -9.30
C TYR A 49 -2.35 -4.77 -8.36
N PRO A 50 -1.17 -4.20 -8.64
CA PRO A 50 0.02 -4.41 -7.80
C PRO A 50 -0.19 -3.93 -6.36
N ASP A 51 0.16 -4.77 -5.39
CA ASP A 51 -0.04 -4.50 -3.95
C ASP A 51 0.63 -3.19 -3.50
N GLN A 52 1.81 -2.89 -4.05
CA GLN A 52 2.54 -1.65 -3.76
C GLN A 52 1.79 -0.38 -4.19
N LEU A 53 0.80 -0.50 -5.09
CA LEU A 53 -0.05 0.60 -5.55
C LEU A 53 -1.44 0.57 -4.90
N LEU A 54 -1.73 -0.41 -4.04
CA LEU A 54 -2.97 -0.50 -3.28
C LEU A 54 -2.81 0.22 -1.94
N ARG A 55 -3.85 0.99 -1.57
CA ARG A 55 -3.97 1.67 -0.28
C ARG A 55 -5.32 1.34 0.31
N ASP A 56 -5.43 0.13 0.85
CA ASP A 56 -6.66 -0.35 1.47
C ASP A 56 -6.71 0.01 2.97
N THR A 57 -7.69 0.83 3.32
CA THR A 57 -7.96 1.25 4.70
C THR A 57 -8.42 0.11 5.61
N ALA A 58 -8.89 -1.01 5.07
CA ALA A 58 -9.30 -2.19 5.83
C ALA A 58 -8.12 -3.04 6.31
N THR A 59 -7.02 -3.04 5.55
CA THR A 59 -5.82 -3.85 5.81
C THR A 59 -4.61 -3.02 6.19
N TYR A 60 -4.74 -1.69 6.28
CA TYR A 60 -3.66 -0.82 6.72
C TYR A 60 -3.43 -0.96 8.24
N PRO A 61 -2.28 -1.48 8.70
CA PRO A 61 -2.10 -1.87 10.10
C PRO A 61 -2.47 -0.80 11.15
N PRO A 62 -2.17 0.50 10.96
CA PRO A 62 -2.59 1.56 11.91
C PRO A 62 -4.10 1.77 12.03
N LEU A 63 -4.89 1.25 11.10
CA LEU A 63 -6.36 1.33 11.08
C LEU A 63 -7.02 -0.01 11.40
N MET A 64 -6.25 -1.08 11.62
CA MET A 64 -6.76 -2.40 11.94
C MET A 64 -6.98 -2.56 13.44
N LYS A 65 -7.78 -3.57 13.80
CA LYS A 65 -7.87 -4.03 15.18
C LYS A 65 -6.56 -4.70 15.61
N THR A 66 -6.37 -4.84 16.91
CA THR A 66 -5.21 -5.56 17.50
C THR A 66 -5.12 -7.02 17.08
N ASN A 67 -6.22 -7.64 16.67
CA ASN A 67 -6.26 -8.99 16.13
C ASN A 67 -6.12 -9.06 14.59
N PHE A 68 -5.67 -7.98 13.96
CA PHE A 68 -5.55 -7.86 12.50
C PHE A 68 -6.88 -8.06 11.74
N ALA A 69 -8.02 -7.89 12.39
CA ALA A 69 -9.30 -7.80 11.69
C ALA A 69 -9.60 -6.35 11.29
N SER A 70 -10.30 -6.17 10.17
CA SER A 70 -10.70 -4.85 9.71
C SER A 70 -11.78 -4.23 10.62
N HIS A 71 -11.72 -2.91 10.75
CA HIS A 71 -12.84 -2.11 11.24
C HIS A 71 -13.78 -1.77 10.08
N SER A 72 -15.06 -1.51 10.39
CA SER A 72 -15.96 -0.97 9.38
C SER A 72 -15.58 0.45 9.00
N LEU A 73 -15.81 0.85 7.74
CA LEU A 73 -15.62 2.23 7.30
C LEU A 73 -16.37 3.23 8.19
N LYS A 74 -17.56 2.86 8.69
CA LYS A 74 -18.32 3.68 9.64
C LYS A 74 -17.53 3.95 10.92
N TYR A 75 -16.95 2.91 11.51
CA TYR A 75 -16.13 3.06 12.71
C TYR A 75 -14.92 3.95 12.42
N LEU A 76 -14.18 3.68 11.34
CA LEU A 76 -13.00 4.45 10.97
C LEU A 76 -13.33 5.93 10.76
N THR A 77 -14.42 6.21 10.05
CA THR A 77 -14.86 7.59 9.79
C THR A 77 -15.23 8.31 11.07
N LYS A 78 -15.95 7.64 11.99
CA LYS A 78 -16.30 8.21 13.29
C LYS A 78 -15.05 8.45 14.15
N ALA A 79 -14.17 7.47 14.26
CA ALA A 79 -13.02 7.51 15.15
C ALA A 79 -11.91 8.47 14.67
N TYR A 80 -11.66 8.54 13.36
CA TYR A 80 -10.53 9.30 12.81
C TYR A 80 -10.94 10.62 12.15
N LEU A 81 -12.19 10.75 11.68
CA LEU A 81 -12.68 11.94 11.00
C LEU A 81 -13.78 12.69 11.77
N GLY A 82 -14.34 12.08 12.83
CA GLY A 82 -15.28 12.75 13.74
C GLY A 82 -16.72 12.89 13.21
N TYR A 83 -17.09 12.18 12.14
CA TYR A 83 -18.46 12.18 11.63
C TYR A 83 -18.97 10.76 11.33
N ASP A 84 -20.29 10.61 11.29
CA ASP A 84 -20.97 9.37 10.94
C ASP A 84 -21.36 9.35 9.45
N ILE A 85 -21.21 8.19 8.80
CA ILE A 85 -21.75 7.92 7.45
C ILE A 85 -23.09 7.18 7.57
N ARG A 86 -23.98 7.37 6.58
CA ARG A 86 -25.35 6.81 6.62
C ARG A 86 -25.34 5.30 6.37
N LEU A 87 -26.21 4.57 7.07
CA LEU A 87 -26.23 3.10 7.12
C LEU A 87 -27.25 2.41 6.19
N GLY A 88 -28.23 3.15 5.64
CA GLY A 88 -29.39 2.55 4.96
C GLY A 88 -29.35 2.60 3.44
N THR A 89 -28.79 3.66 2.86
CA THR A 89 -28.58 3.81 1.42
C THR A 89 -27.10 4.07 1.23
N TYR A 90 -26.35 3.05 0.80
CA TYR A 90 -24.93 3.19 0.49
C TYR A 90 -24.76 4.32 -0.51
N ASP A 91 -24.16 5.42 -0.07
CA ASP A 91 -23.73 6.50 -0.94
C ASP A 91 -22.27 6.21 -1.30
N THR A 92 -22.05 5.53 -2.42
CA THR A 92 -20.72 5.15 -2.89
C THR A 92 -19.81 6.37 -2.99
N PHE A 93 -20.36 7.54 -3.32
CA PHE A 93 -19.59 8.77 -3.36
C PHE A 93 -19.14 9.19 -1.95
N GLN A 94 -20.05 9.20 -0.97
CA GLN A 94 -19.70 9.48 0.43
C GLN A 94 -18.64 8.51 0.97
N ASP A 95 -18.75 7.22 0.65
CA ASP A 95 -17.80 6.19 1.08
C ASP A 95 -16.42 6.44 0.48
N CYS A 96 -16.34 6.66 -0.84
CA CYS A 96 -15.08 7.00 -1.53
C CYS A 96 -14.44 8.27 -0.96
N VAL A 97 -15.22 9.32 -0.70
CA VAL A 97 -14.72 10.57 -0.09
C VAL A 97 -14.18 10.32 1.32
N SER A 98 -14.87 9.50 2.11
CA SER A 98 -14.46 9.18 3.49
C SER A 98 -13.16 8.37 3.51
N VAL A 99 -13.04 7.39 2.61
CA VAL A 99 -11.79 6.63 2.39
C VAL A 99 -10.64 7.56 1.97
N MET A 100 -10.87 8.45 1.01
CA MET A 100 -9.84 9.40 0.57
C MET A 100 -9.41 10.35 1.71
N ARG A 101 -10.33 10.77 2.57
CA ARG A 101 -10.02 11.57 3.77
C ARG A 101 -9.18 10.78 4.77
N LEU A 102 -9.50 9.51 5.02
CA LEU A 102 -8.70 8.63 5.87
C LEU A 102 -7.28 8.49 5.31
N TYR A 103 -7.15 8.17 4.02
CA TYR A 103 -5.85 8.07 3.35
C TYR A 103 -5.04 9.36 3.49
N LYS A 104 -5.63 10.53 3.18
CA LYS A 104 -4.94 11.82 3.33
C LYS A 104 -4.51 12.08 4.77
N ARG A 105 -5.34 11.74 5.75
CA ARG A 105 -5.00 11.87 7.19
C ARG A 105 -3.80 11.01 7.56
N MET A 106 -3.76 9.75 7.10
CA MET A 106 -2.65 8.84 7.36
C MET A 106 -1.37 9.27 6.61
N ARG A 107 -1.50 9.67 5.35
CA ARG A 107 -0.41 10.19 4.52
C ARG A 107 0.21 11.47 5.08
N ALA A 108 -0.58 12.29 5.78
CA ALA A 108 -0.10 13.53 6.39
C ALA A 108 0.62 13.32 7.74
N GLN A 109 0.71 12.09 8.25
CA GLN A 109 1.43 11.81 9.49
C GLN A 109 2.94 11.96 9.28
N GLU A 110 3.64 12.40 10.32
CA GLU A 110 5.10 12.39 10.35
C GLU A 110 5.61 10.94 10.39
N HIS A 111 6.55 10.62 9.50
CA HIS A 111 7.18 9.30 9.53
C HIS A 111 8.13 9.23 10.72
N GLN A 112 7.75 8.48 11.75
CA GLN A 112 8.66 8.14 12.83
C GLN A 112 9.55 6.99 12.38
N GLU A 113 10.72 7.33 11.85
CA GLU A 113 11.81 6.38 11.68
C GLU A 113 12.19 5.91 13.10
N GLY A 114 11.93 4.64 13.40
CA GLY A 114 11.94 4.13 14.76
C GLY A 114 13.21 4.49 15.52
N LYS A 115 13.07 5.26 16.61
CA LYS A 115 14.05 5.31 17.71
C LYS A 115 13.91 4.07 18.61
N THR A 116 13.86 2.89 18.01
CA THR A 116 13.88 1.61 18.72
C THR A 116 15.19 0.92 18.37
N GLY A 117 16.22 1.15 19.20
CA GLY A 117 17.41 0.31 19.33
C GLY A 117 18.16 -0.03 18.04
N THR A 118 19.30 0.65 17.86
CA THR A 118 20.35 0.43 16.84
C THR A 118 20.13 1.21 15.55
N SER A 119 20.96 2.24 15.40
CA SER A 119 21.24 2.96 14.18
C SER A 119 21.65 1.99 13.06
N TYR A 120 20.69 1.51 12.27
CA TYR A 120 21.00 0.94 10.96
C TYR A 120 20.71 2.00 9.92
N SER A 121 21.81 2.65 9.55
CA SER A 121 22.03 3.37 8.30
C SER A 121 21.01 3.02 7.22
N HIS A 122 20.48 4.05 6.57
CA HIS A 122 19.94 4.01 5.23
C HIS A 122 21.04 3.54 4.25
N ASP A 123 21.42 2.26 4.34
CA ASP A 123 22.38 1.65 3.42
C ASP A 123 21.59 0.99 2.30
N THR A 124 21.43 1.76 1.22
CA THR A 124 20.96 1.32 -0.10
C THR A 124 21.72 0.11 -0.66
N LYS A 125 22.76 -0.36 0.04
CA LYS A 125 23.57 -1.55 -0.28
C LYS A 125 22.89 -2.88 0.07
N TRP A 126 22.01 -2.93 1.09
CA TRP A 126 21.35 -4.18 1.52
C TRP A 126 20.11 -4.58 0.72
N ASN A 127 19.63 -3.74 -0.20
CA ASN A 127 18.49 -4.08 -1.07
C ASN A 127 18.90 -5.01 -2.24
N ARG A 128 20.20 -5.09 -2.55
CA ARG A 128 20.72 -6.03 -3.56
C ARG A 128 20.86 -7.45 -3.01
N ASN A 129 21.27 -7.59 -1.75
CA ASN A 129 21.61 -8.89 -1.17
C ASN A 129 20.39 -9.81 -0.94
N MET A 130 19.18 -9.27 -0.71
CA MET A 130 17.97 -10.10 -0.54
C MET A 130 17.43 -10.70 -1.85
N ALA A 131 17.70 -10.05 -2.99
CA ALA A 131 17.37 -10.60 -4.30
C ALA A 131 18.39 -11.65 -4.78
N ASP A 132 19.60 -11.62 -4.22
CA ASP A 132 20.70 -12.56 -4.51
C ASP A 132 20.78 -13.74 -3.50
N GLN A 133 20.04 -13.70 -2.39
CA GLN A 133 20.08 -14.75 -1.37
C GLN A 133 19.29 -15.96 -1.85
N THR A 134 19.97 -17.09 -2.07
CA THR A 134 19.31 -18.31 -2.49
C THR A 134 18.49 -18.89 -1.34
N SER A 135 17.40 -19.61 -1.63
CA SER A 135 16.60 -20.30 -0.60
C SER A 135 17.46 -21.17 0.33
N GLN A 136 18.55 -21.73 -0.21
CA GLN A 136 19.50 -22.56 0.52
C GLN A 136 20.37 -21.77 1.53
N ASP A 137 20.62 -20.49 1.29
CA ASP A 137 21.34 -19.64 2.23
C ASP A 137 20.45 -19.27 3.43
N LEU A 138 19.16 -19.02 3.21
CA LEU A 138 18.19 -18.71 4.27
C LEU A 138 17.96 -19.91 5.19
N GLU A 139 17.97 -21.13 4.65
CA GLU A 139 17.81 -22.38 5.41
C GLU A 139 19.00 -22.68 6.33
N ASN A 140 20.18 -22.15 6.02
CA ASN A 140 21.40 -22.35 6.81
C ASN A 140 21.61 -21.29 7.90
N MET A 141 20.79 -20.23 7.93
CA MET A 141 20.89 -19.17 8.92
C MET A 141 20.28 -19.60 10.26
N SER A 142 20.90 -19.16 11.35
CA SER A 142 20.32 -19.28 12.68
C SER A 142 19.06 -18.40 12.82
N PRO A 143 18.16 -18.72 13.77
CA PRO A 143 16.98 -17.89 14.05
C PRO A 143 17.31 -16.42 14.34
N ASP A 144 18.43 -16.15 15.01
CA ASP A 144 18.87 -14.79 15.33
C ASP A 144 19.35 -14.03 14.09
N GLU A 145 20.02 -14.70 13.15
CA GLU A 145 20.42 -14.12 11.86
C GLU A 145 19.21 -13.84 10.96
N LEU A 146 18.24 -14.77 10.91
CA LEU A 146 16.97 -14.56 10.22
C LEU A 146 16.20 -13.37 10.81
N PHE A 147 16.22 -13.21 12.13
CA PHE A 147 15.59 -12.06 12.78
C PHE A 147 16.30 -10.74 12.43
N GLN A 148 17.63 -10.72 12.38
CA GLN A 148 18.42 -9.53 12.03
C GLN A 148 18.17 -9.04 10.60
N ILE A 149 17.95 -9.95 9.66
CA ILE A 149 17.66 -9.59 8.26
C ILE A 149 16.17 -9.39 7.97
N SER A 150 15.31 -9.74 8.93
CA SER A 150 13.86 -9.61 8.78
C SER A 150 13.47 -8.15 8.61
N LYS A 151 12.83 -7.84 7.48
CA LYS A 151 12.24 -6.53 7.21
C LYS A 151 10.73 -6.64 7.27
N SER A 152 10.09 -5.70 7.96
CA SER A 152 8.64 -5.61 7.89
C SER A 152 8.22 -5.27 6.46
N ASN A 153 7.21 -5.98 5.95
CA ASN A 153 6.52 -5.62 4.71
C ASN A 153 5.55 -4.43 4.89
N TYR A 154 5.52 -3.81 6.08
CA TYR A 154 4.70 -2.66 6.37
C TYR A 154 5.24 -1.41 5.68
N GLN A 155 4.40 -0.79 4.84
CA GLN A 155 4.70 0.47 4.19
C GLN A 155 3.84 1.60 4.79
N CYS A 156 4.48 2.58 5.44
CA CYS A 156 3.77 3.77 5.92
C CYS A 156 3.28 4.62 4.76
N TRP A 157 1.99 4.96 4.72
CA TRP A 157 1.42 5.82 3.68
C TRP A 157 1.94 7.26 3.72
N CYS A 158 2.56 7.66 4.83
CA CYS A 158 3.30 8.90 4.92
C CYS A 158 4.44 9.00 3.90
N LEU A 159 5.01 7.87 3.48
CA LEU A 159 6.05 7.82 2.45
C LEU A 159 5.53 8.15 1.04
N ASP A 160 4.22 8.04 0.79
CA ASP A 160 3.59 8.44 -0.47
C ASP A 160 3.63 9.97 -0.71
N SER A 161 4.02 10.74 0.31
CA SER A 161 4.20 12.20 0.20
C SER A 161 5.61 12.62 -0.19
N ARG A 162 6.59 11.72 -0.06
CA ARG A 162 7.96 11.98 -0.49
C ARG A 162 7.98 11.96 -2.02
N PRO A 163 8.65 12.92 -2.68
CA PRO A 163 8.91 12.81 -4.12
C PRO A 163 9.54 11.43 -4.38
N HIS A 164 9.07 10.71 -5.40
CA HIS A 164 9.88 9.63 -5.96
C HIS A 164 11.23 10.28 -6.29
N ASP A 165 12.29 9.88 -5.60
CA ASP A 165 13.63 10.30 -6.01
C ASP A 165 13.76 9.92 -7.48
N PRO A 166 14.06 10.88 -8.39
CA PRO A 166 14.32 10.51 -9.76
C PRO A 166 15.47 9.51 -9.73
N ILE A 167 15.24 8.36 -10.37
CA ILE A 167 16.25 7.32 -10.61
C ILE A 167 17.53 8.05 -10.97
N ARG A 168 18.54 7.95 -10.10
CA ARG A 168 19.86 8.50 -10.35
C ARG A 168 20.27 8.03 -11.74
N ASP A 169 20.38 9.00 -12.64
CA ASP A 169 20.88 8.82 -13.98
C ASP A 169 22.16 7.98 -13.91
N TRP A 170 22.13 6.76 -14.46
CA TRP A 170 23.32 5.91 -14.58
C TRP A 170 24.11 6.25 -15.85
N SER A 171 23.92 7.45 -16.41
CA SER A 171 24.76 7.99 -17.46
C SER A 171 25.98 8.69 -16.86
N LEU A 172 27.10 7.97 -16.78
CA LEU A 172 28.45 8.34 -17.24
C LEU A 172 29.50 7.35 -16.69
#